data_AF-A0A5J4LN17-F1
#
_entry.id   AF-A0A5J4LN17-F1
#
_cell.length_a   1.000
_cell.length_b   1.000
_cell.length_c   1.000
_cell.angle_alpha   90.00
_cell.angle_beta   90.00
_cell.angle_gamma   90.00
#
_symmetry.space_group_name_H-M   'P 1'
#
loop_
_entity.id
_entity.type
_entity.pdbx_description
1 polymer ?
#
loop_
_entity_poly.entity_id
_entity_poly.type
_entity_poly.pdbx_seq_one_letter_code
_entity_poly.pdbx_strand_id
1 'polypeptide(L)'
;MTWVKPSFLWMMYRCGWGEKKDQETVLAIEVEREGFDWALGRACLSHYDPDEHGDREVWRRELKGAPARVQWDPERDLLLRALPYRSLQLGLAGEASRRYADEWTVSVTDVTPLAHEVRARVRSGDLAGAAALLPRERPYPAPGGTPGLGRVSRGACSNA
;
A
#
# COMPACT_ATOMS: atom_id res chain seq x y z
N MET A 1 -5.23 -4.87 -13.75
CA MET A 1 -5.31 -4.46 -12.33
C MET A 1 -3.98 -3.83 -11.99
N THR A 2 -4.00 -2.64 -11.41
CA THR A 2 -2.81 -1.88 -11.02
C THR A 2 -2.74 -1.87 -9.50
N TRP A 3 -1.64 -2.30 -8.91
CA TRP A 3 -1.49 -2.33 -7.45
C TRP A 3 -0.61 -1.19 -6.99
N VAL A 4 -1.13 -0.36 -6.08
CA VAL A 4 -0.41 0.76 -5.47
C VAL A 4 -0.22 0.51 -3.97
N LYS A 5 0.90 1.03 -3.46
CA LYS A 5 1.40 0.75 -2.11
C LYS A 5 1.97 2.03 -1.50
N PRO A 6 1.28 2.60 -0.50
CA PRO A 6 1.77 3.81 0.17
C PRO A 6 3.03 3.59 1.03
N SER A 7 3.28 2.36 1.50
CA SER A 7 4.46 2.05 2.33
C SER A 7 5.72 1.85 1.50
N PHE A 8 6.77 2.62 1.81
CA PHE A 8 8.07 2.55 1.17
C PHE A 8 8.76 1.21 1.44
N LEU A 9 8.85 0.78 2.70
CA LEU A 9 9.56 -0.45 3.07
C LEU A 9 8.84 -1.71 2.58
N TRP A 10 7.51 -1.67 2.51
CA TRP A 10 6.77 -2.73 1.83
C TRP A 10 7.15 -2.80 0.35
N MET A 11 7.23 -1.66 -0.34
CA MET A 11 7.68 -1.62 -1.72
C MET A 11 9.10 -2.18 -1.87
N MET A 12 10.01 -1.86 -0.96
CA MET A 12 11.38 -2.41 -0.97
C MET A 12 11.40 -3.92 -0.79
N TYR A 13 10.56 -4.47 0.08
CA TYR A 13 10.37 -5.92 0.21
C TYR A 13 9.86 -6.55 -1.11
N ARG A 14 8.90 -5.90 -1.76
CA ARG A 14 8.29 -6.40 -3.00
C ARG A 14 9.27 -6.41 -4.17
N CYS A 15 9.94 -5.29 -4.44
CA CYS A 15 10.89 -5.14 -5.54
C CYS A 15 12.30 -5.64 -5.21
N GLY A 16 12.57 -6.01 -3.95
CA GLY A 16 13.92 -6.36 -3.51
C GLY A 16 14.86 -5.17 -3.66
N TRP A 17 14.42 -3.98 -3.25
CA TRP A 17 15.15 -2.71 -3.40
C TRP A 17 15.49 -2.33 -4.86
N GLY A 18 14.71 -2.76 -5.84
CA GLY A 18 14.98 -2.49 -7.26
C GLY A 18 15.92 -3.52 -7.92
N GLU A 19 16.23 -4.64 -7.27
CA GLU A 19 17.13 -5.65 -7.84
C GLU A 19 16.41 -6.85 -8.46
N LYS A 20 15.10 -7.00 -8.23
CA LYS A 20 14.34 -8.10 -8.85
C LYS A 20 14.04 -7.78 -10.30
N LYS A 21 14.16 -8.80 -11.14
CA LYS A 21 13.77 -8.73 -12.56
C LYS A 21 12.36 -8.17 -12.73
N ASP A 22 12.20 -7.26 -13.68
CA ASP A 22 10.95 -6.57 -14.05
C ASP A 22 10.38 -5.67 -12.93
N GLN A 23 11.22 -5.26 -11.98
CA GLN A 23 10.91 -4.39 -10.83
C GLN A 23 12.09 -3.49 -10.45
N GLU A 24 12.87 -3.05 -11.42
CA GLU A 24 14.12 -2.33 -11.22
C GLU A 24 13.92 -0.83 -10.97
N THR A 25 12.74 -0.30 -11.27
CA THR A 25 12.39 1.11 -11.06
C THR A 25 11.40 1.26 -9.91
N VAL A 26 11.69 2.19 -9.01
CA VAL A 26 10.80 2.57 -7.90
C VAL A 26 10.30 3.99 -8.12
N LEU A 27 8.99 4.14 -8.27
CA LEU A 27 8.34 5.42 -8.50
C LEU A 27 7.55 5.85 -7.27
N ALA A 28 7.77 7.07 -6.80
CA ALA A 28 6.87 7.76 -5.91
C ALA A 28 5.84 8.51 -6.76
N ILE A 29 4.56 8.17 -6.57
CA ILE A 29 3.46 8.73 -7.36
C ILE A 29 2.61 9.57 -6.41
N GLU A 30 2.52 10.85 -6.70
CA GLU A 30 1.64 11.77 -6.00
C GLU A 30 0.27 11.74 -6.68
N VAL A 31 -0.77 11.55 -5.86
CA VAL A 31 -2.15 11.49 -6.35
C VAL A 31 -3.04 12.47 -5.62
N GLU A 32 -4.05 12.97 -6.32
CA GLU A 32 -5.11 13.76 -5.70
C GLU A 32 -5.80 12.96 -4.59
N ARG A 33 -5.91 13.59 -3.42
CA ARG A 33 -6.53 13.00 -2.24
C ARG A 33 -7.95 12.52 -2.53
N GLU A 34 -8.73 13.33 -3.23
CA GLU A 34 -10.13 13.01 -3.58
C GLU A 34 -10.24 11.75 -4.43
N GLY A 35 -9.32 11.55 -5.38
CA GLY A 35 -9.25 10.33 -6.18
C GLY A 35 -8.90 9.10 -5.35
N PHE A 36 -7.96 9.23 -4.42
CA PHE A 36 -7.60 8.14 -3.51
C PHE A 36 -8.76 7.77 -2.55
N ASP A 37 -9.44 8.77 -1.97
CA ASP A 37 -10.61 8.58 -1.13
C ASP A 37 -11.77 7.95 -1.91
N TRP A 38 -11.98 8.37 -3.16
CA TRP A 38 -12.97 7.79 -4.06
C TRP A 38 -12.73 6.29 -4.27
N ALA A 39 -11.47 5.88 -4.43
CA ALA A 39 -11.09 4.48 -4.62
C ALA A 39 -11.30 3.66 -3.35
N LEU A 40 -10.89 4.18 -2.19
CA LEU A 40 -11.09 3.51 -0.90
C LEU A 40 -12.57 3.30 -0.57
N GLY A 41 -13.41 4.32 -0.79
CA GLY A 41 -14.85 4.23 -0.56
C GLY A 41 -15.60 3.31 -1.53
N ARG A 42 -14.95 2.82 -2.60
CA ARG A 42 -15.51 1.89 -3.59
C ARG A 42 -14.76 0.58 -3.67
N ALA A 43 -13.90 0.31 -2.69
CA ALA A 43 -13.13 -0.90 -2.66
C ALA A 43 -13.94 -2.08 -2.12
N CYS A 44 -13.51 -3.29 -2.46
CA CYS A 44 -13.91 -4.54 -1.82
C CYS A 44 -12.67 -5.23 -1.24
N LEU A 45 -12.81 -6.03 -0.17
CA LEU A 45 -11.69 -6.84 0.32
C LEU A 45 -11.24 -7.84 -0.75
N SER A 46 -9.92 -7.94 -0.96
CA SER A 46 -9.34 -8.86 -1.95
C SER A 46 -9.49 -10.34 -1.59
N HIS A 47 -9.86 -10.63 -0.34
CA HIS A 47 -10.12 -11.96 0.18
C HIS A 47 -11.46 -11.98 0.93
N TYR A 48 -12.05 -13.17 1.04
CA TYR A 48 -13.27 -13.34 1.82
C TYR A 48 -12.95 -13.25 3.31
N ASP A 49 -13.65 -12.38 4.01
CA ASP A 49 -13.66 -12.27 5.46
C ASP A 49 -15.11 -12.47 5.93
N PRO A 50 -15.44 -13.55 6.66
CA PRO A 50 -16.81 -13.86 7.08
C PRO A 50 -17.40 -12.81 8.05
N ASP A 51 -16.55 -12.08 8.76
CA ASP A 51 -16.99 -11.04 9.69
C ASP A 51 -17.25 -9.70 8.97
N GLU A 52 -16.83 -9.55 7.71
CA GLU A 52 -17.09 -8.38 6.87
C GLU A 52 -18.13 -8.67 5.78
N HIS A 53 -18.13 -9.90 5.28
CA HIS A 53 -19.04 -10.40 4.27
C HIS A 53 -19.79 -11.61 4.81
N GLY A 54 -21.08 -11.48 5.06
CA GLY A 54 -21.92 -12.58 5.55
C GLY A 54 -22.14 -13.72 4.53
N ASP A 55 -21.86 -13.48 3.25
CA ASP A 55 -22.04 -14.44 2.18
C ASP A 55 -20.90 -14.38 1.15
N ARG A 56 -20.33 -15.56 0.84
CA ARG A 56 -19.17 -15.71 -0.04
C ARG A 56 -19.50 -15.46 -1.52
N GLU A 57 -20.71 -15.79 -1.97
CA GLU A 57 -21.14 -15.55 -3.35
C GLU A 57 -21.54 -14.08 -3.56
N VAL A 58 -22.09 -13.41 -2.54
CA VAL A 58 -22.28 -11.96 -2.53
C VAL A 58 -20.92 -11.26 -2.65
N TRP A 59 -19.96 -11.59 -1.77
CA TRP A 59 -18.61 -11.03 -1.84
C TRP A 59 -17.95 -11.25 -3.20
N ARG A 60 -18.08 -12.44 -3.79
CA ARG A 60 -17.47 -12.73 -5.11
C ARG A 60 -18.07 -11.84 -6.21
N ARG A 61 -19.38 -11.57 -6.17
CA ARG A 61 -20.04 -10.66 -7.11
C ARG A 61 -19.59 -9.21 -6.91
N GLU A 62 -19.53 -8.75 -5.66
CA GLU A 62 -19.02 -7.42 -5.29
C GLU A 62 -17.57 -7.24 -5.75
N LEU A 63 -16.69 -8.19 -5.44
CA LEU A 63 -15.27 -8.17 -5.83
C LEU A 63 -15.06 -8.11 -7.35
N LYS A 64 -15.98 -8.71 -8.12
CA LYS A 64 -15.94 -8.68 -9.60
C LYS A 64 -16.35 -7.31 -10.15
N GLY A 65 -17.31 -6.65 -9.50
CA GLY A 65 -17.81 -5.33 -9.90
C GLY A 65 -17.02 -4.16 -9.33
N ALA A 66 -16.27 -4.36 -8.24
CA ALA A 66 -15.58 -3.30 -7.54
C ALA A 66 -14.45 -2.69 -8.39
N PRO A 67 -14.43 -1.35 -8.55
CA PRO A 67 -13.35 -0.66 -9.27
C PRO A 67 -12.04 -0.66 -8.48
N ALA A 68 -12.09 -0.92 -7.18
CA ALA A 68 -10.92 -1.01 -6.32
C ALA A 68 -10.96 -2.24 -5.39
N ARG A 69 -9.79 -2.65 -4.91
CA ARG A 69 -9.61 -3.75 -3.96
C ARG A 69 -8.68 -3.35 -2.84
N VAL A 70 -9.06 -3.66 -1.60
CA VAL A 70 -8.20 -3.45 -0.43
C VAL A 70 -7.64 -4.80 0.01
N GLN A 71 -6.33 -4.79 0.28
CA GLN A 71 -5.65 -5.88 0.96
C GLN A 71 -4.77 -5.30 2.06
N TRP A 72 -4.79 -5.92 3.23
CA TRP A 72 -4.01 -5.48 4.39
C TRP A 72 -2.84 -6.44 4.58
N ASP A 73 -1.66 -6.05 4.11
CA ASP A 73 -0.45 -6.88 4.24
C ASP A 73 0.34 -6.49 5.49
N PRO A 74 1.13 -7.39 6.09
CA PRO A 74 2.01 -7.00 7.18
C PRO A 74 2.98 -5.91 6.70
N GLU A 75 3.24 -4.91 7.54
CA GLU A 75 4.26 -3.89 7.27
C GLU A 75 5.68 -4.48 7.37
N ARG A 76 6.69 -3.74 6.93
CA ARG A 76 8.09 -4.13 6.91
C ARG A 76 8.96 -3.16 7.69
N ASP A 77 9.95 -3.70 8.39
CA ASP A 77 11.03 -2.90 8.94
C ASP A 77 12.17 -2.70 7.92
N LEU A 78 13.22 -1.97 8.32
CA LEU A 78 14.41 -1.71 7.50
C LEU A 78 15.15 -2.99 7.05
N LEU A 79 14.98 -4.08 7.78
CA LEU A 79 15.54 -5.40 7.45
C LEU A 79 14.55 -6.25 6.65
N LEU A 80 13.44 -5.65 6.22
CA LEU A 80 12.35 -6.27 5.48
C LEU A 80 11.66 -7.44 6.22
N ARG A 81 11.72 -7.43 7.56
CA ARG A 81 11.00 -8.38 8.42
C ARG A 81 9.57 -7.91 8.60
N ALA A 82 8.63 -8.85 8.75
CA ALA A 82 7.22 -8.51 8.99
C ALA A 82 7.03 -7.88 10.37
N LEU A 83 6.26 -6.79 10.42
CA LEU A 83 5.83 -6.11 11.63
C LEU A 83 4.44 -6.59 12.09
N PRO A 84 4.07 -6.40 13.38
CA PRO A 84 2.80 -6.91 13.93
C PRO A 84 1.56 -6.12 13.49
N TYR A 85 1.74 -5.04 12.73
CA TYR A 85 0.65 -4.25 12.15
C TYR A 85 0.67 -4.37 10.62
N ARG A 86 -0.45 -3.97 10.01
CA ARG A 86 -0.68 -4.11 8.57
C ARG A 86 -0.78 -2.75 7.90
N SER A 87 -0.38 -2.69 6.64
CA SER A 87 -0.52 -1.53 5.77
C SER A 87 -1.28 -1.86 4.50
N LEU A 88 -1.83 -0.81 3.90
CA LEU A 88 -2.71 -0.90 2.76
C LEU A 88 -1.97 -1.36 1.50
N GLN A 89 -2.58 -2.30 0.78
CA GLN A 89 -2.40 -2.56 -0.63
C GLN A 89 -3.70 -2.19 -1.35
N LEU A 90 -3.64 -1.27 -2.31
CA LEU A 90 -4.80 -0.87 -3.08
C LEU A 90 -4.68 -1.36 -4.52
N GLY A 91 -5.61 -2.20 -4.94
CA GLY A 91 -5.74 -2.66 -6.31
C GLY A 91 -6.75 -1.81 -7.06
N LEU A 92 -6.39 -1.33 -8.24
CA LEU A 92 -7.20 -0.47 -9.10
C LEU A 92 -7.55 -1.21 -10.38
N ALA A 93 -8.83 -1.28 -10.72
CA ALA A 93 -9.36 -1.95 -11.89
C ALA A 93 -10.31 -1.06 -12.69
N GLY A 94 -10.42 -1.37 -13.98
CA GLY A 94 -11.37 -0.70 -14.87
C GLY A 94 -11.23 0.81 -14.83
N GLU A 95 -12.30 1.49 -14.43
CA GLU A 95 -12.35 2.94 -14.29
C GLU A 95 -11.31 3.50 -13.31
N ALA A 96 -11.12 2.88 -12.14
CA ALA A 96 -10.18 3.41 -11.15
C ALA A 96 -8.74 3.42 -11.69
N SER A 97 -8.36 2.43 -12.51
CA SER A 97 -7.02 2.40 -13.09
C SER A 97 -6.81 3.48 -14.16
N ARG A 98 -7.86 3.84 -14.90
CA ARG A 98 -7.80 4.94 -15.89
C ARG A 98 -7.74 6.28 -15.18
N ARG A 99 -8.69 6.53 -14.28
CA ARG A 99 -8.71 7.77 -13.48
C ARG A 99 -7.39 7.96 -12.72
N TYR A 100 -6.83 6.91 -12.13
CA TYR A 100 -5.52 6.97 -11.49
C TYR A 100 -4.42 7.50 -12.41
N ALA A 101 -4.34 6.99 -13.65
CA ALA A 101 -3.30 7.37 -14.60
C ALA A 101 -3.55 8.74 -15.24
N ASP A 102 -4.80 9.02 -15.61
CA ASP A 102 -5.14 10.12 -16.51
C ASP A 102 -5.69 11.35 -15.76
N GLU A 103 -6.23 11.18 -14.56
CA GLU A 103 -6.92 12.23 -13.80
C GLU A 103 -6.28 12.51 -12.44
N TRP A 104 -5.99 11.48 -11.64
CA TRP A 104 -5.58 11.65 -10.25
C TRP A 104 -4.07 11.84 -10.08
N THR A 105 -3.25 11.44 -11.04
CA THR A 105 -1.78 11.55 -10.91
C THR A 105 -1.35 13.00 -11.03
N VAL A 106 -0.78 13.54 -9.96
CA VAL A 106 -0.26 14.92 -9.89
C VAL A 106 1.20 14.95 -10.34
N SER A 107 2.02 14.01 -9.84
CA SER A 107 3.44 13.94 -10.16
C SER A 107 3.98 12.51 -10.05
N VAL A 108 5.05 12.24 -10.80
CA VAL A 108 5.80 10.99 -10.74
C VAL A 108 7.27 11.32 -10.52
N THR A 109 7.83 10.81 -9.43
CA THR A 109 9.25 10.97 -9.08
C THR A 109 9.94 9.61 -9.09
N ASP A 110 11.03 9.49 -9.83
CA ASP A 110 11.91 8.33 -9.73
C ASP A 110 12.68 8.39 -8.41
N VAL A 111 12.38 7.44 -7.51
CA VAL A 111 13.02 7.29 -6.20
C VAL A 111 13.89 6.04 -6.14
N THR A 112 14.23 5.45 -7.29
CA THR A 112 15.21 4.35 -7.39
C THR A 112 16.56 4.72 -6.75
N PRO A 113 17.12 5.93 -6.94
CA PRO A 113 18.34 6.33 -6.24
C PRO A 113 18.20 6.30 -4.71
N LEU A 114 17.06 6.77 -4.18
CA LEU A 114 16.78 6.72 -2.74
C LEU A 114 16.71 5.28 -2.22
N ALA A 115 16.03 4.39 -2.96
CA ALA A 115 15.96 2.96 -2.62
C ALA A 115 17.36 2.34 -2.51
N HIS A 116 18.24 2.63 -3.47
CA HIS A 116 19.62 2.16 -3.47
C HIS A 116 20.44 2.74 -2.32
N GLU A 117 20.27 4.03 -2.00
CA GLU A 117 20.98 4.67 -0.89
C GLU A 117 20.58 4.08 0.46
N VAL A 118 19.27 3.96 0.73
CA VAL A 118 18.77 3.34 1.96
C VAL A 118 19.31 1.91 2.09
N ARG A 119 19.25 1.13 1.00
CA ARG A 119 19.80 -0.23 0.99
C ARG A 119 21.30 -0.27 1.30
N ALA A 120 22.08 0.64 0.72
CA ALA A 120 23.53 0.68 0.96
C ALA A 120 23.84 0.86 2.45
N ARG A 121 23.11 1.76 3.13
CA ARG A 121 23.23 1.98 4.58
C ARG A 121 22.79 0.77 5.39
N VAL A 122 21.69 0.12 5.02
CA VAL A 122 21.26 -1.14 5.65
C VAL A 122 22.34 -2.22 5.52
N ARG A 123 22.95 -2.37 4.33
CA ARG A 123 24.01 -3.35 4.08
C ARG A 123 25.30 -3.05 4.84
N SER A 124 25.61 -1.78 5.10
CA SER A 124 26.77 -1.39 5.91
C SER A 124 26.50 -1.41 7.42
N GLY A 125 25.29 -1.77 7.85
CA GLY A 125 24.88 -1.76 9.26
C GLY A 125 24.51 -0.39 9.84
N ASP A 126 24.49 0.67 9.01
CA ASP A 126 24.06 2.02 9.41
C ASP A 126 22.52 2.13 9.38
N LEU A 127 21.85 1.48 10.33
CA LEU A 127 20.39 1.50 10.41
C LEU A 127 19.84 2.88 10.79
N ALA A 128 20.59 3.66 11.58
CA ALA A 128 20.17 5.00 11.97
C ALA A 128 20.19 5.96 10.77
N GLY A 129 21.25 5.92 9.95
CA GLY A 129 21.32 6.69 8.71
C GLY A 129 20.31 6.22 7.67
N ALA A 130 20.06 4.90 7.57
CA ALA A 130 19.00 4.38 6.71
C ALA A 130 17.61 4.90 7.13
N ALA A 131 17.31 4.88 8.44
CA ALA A 131 16.05 5.40 8.98
C ALA A 131 15.85 6.89 8.70
N ALA A 132 16.92 7.68 8.79
CA ALA A 132 16.87 9.13 8.56
C ALA A 132 16.52 9.51 7.10
N LEU A 133 16.78 8.60 6.16
CA LEU A 133 16.47 8.78 4.73
C LEU A 133 15.04 8.34 4.36
N LEU A 134 14.35 7.60 5.23
CA LEU A 134 13.02 7.10 4.91
C LEU A 134 12.02 8.25 4.69
N PRO A 135 11.10 8.11 3.71
CA PRO A 135 9.97 9.01 3.59
C PRO A 135 9.19 9.09 4.91
N ARG A 136 8.70 10.29 5.25
CA ARG A 136 7.87 10.49 6.44
C ARG A 136 6.47 9.96 6.22
N GLU A 137 6.20 8.76 6.70
CA GLU A 137 4.87 8.15 6.65
C GLU A 137 4.04 8.57 7.87
N ARG A 138 2.74 8.77 7.66
CA ARG A 138 1.76 9.10 8.71
C ARG A 138 0.49 8.26 8.50
N PRO A 139 -0.23 7.90 9.57
CA PRO A 139 -1.54 7.28 9.43
C PRO A 139 -2.45 8.11 8.53
N TYR A 140 -3.02 7.47 7.51
CA TYR A 140 -3.93 8.13 6.58
C TYR A 140 -5.36 8.15 7.16
N PRO A 141 -6.06 9.30 7.17
CA PRO A 141 -7.44 9.39 7.65
C PRO A 141 -8.40 8.84 6.58
N ALA A 142 -8.40 7.52 6.41
CA ALA A 142 -9.20 6.84 5.39
C ALA A 142 -10.70 7.10 5.59
N PRO A 143 -11.48 7.22 4.50
CA PRO A 143 -12.90 7.51 4.57
C PRO A 143 -13.66 6.36 5.23
N GLY A 144 -14.78 6.71 5.89
CA GLY A 144 -15.72 5.73 6.41
C GLY A 144 -16.20 4.78 5.30
N GLY A 145 -16.28 3.49 5.59
CA GLY A 145 -16.60 2.45 4.61
C GLY A 145 -15.39 1.83 3.90
N THR A 146 -14.15 2.24 4.24
CA THR A 146 -12.95 1.53 3.77
C THR A 146 -12.93 0.09 4.32
N PRO A 147 -12.94 -0.95 3.46
CA PRO A 147 -13.01 -2.35 3.87
C PRO A 147 -11.87 -2.77 4.80
N GLY A 148 -12.17 -3.54 5.86
CA GLY A 148 -11.19 -4.07 6.81
C GLY A 148 -10.48 -3.08 7.75
N LEU A 149 -10.71 -1.76 7.61
CA LEU A 149 -9.99 -0.74 8.39
C LEU A 149 -10.18 -0.90 9.91
N GLY A 150 -11.40 -1.19 10.34
CA GLY A 150 -11.75 -1.32 11.76
C GLY A 150 -11.01 -2.44 12.50
N ARG A 151 -10.49 -3.46 11.81
CA ARG A 151 -9.65 -4.51 12.43
C ARG A 151 -8.18 -4.10 12.51
N VAL A 152 -7.66 -3.45 11.47
CA VAL A 152 -6.25 -3.02 11.43
C VAL A 152 -6.00 -1.93 12.48
N SER A 153 -6.96 -1.03 12.71
CA SER A 153 -6.85 -0.01 13.76
C SER A 153 -6.88 -0.58 15.18
N ARG A 154 -7.56 -1.72 15.41
CA ARG A 154 -7.62 -2.36 16.75
C ARG A 154 -6.33 -3.09 17.12
N GLY A 155 -5.61 -3.66 16.15
CA GLY A 155 -4.30 -4.28 16.37
C GLY A 155 -3.17 -3.29 16.67
N ALA A 156 -3.35 -2.01 16.33
CA ALA A 156 -2.39 -0.95 16.66
C ALA A 156 -2.56 -0.39 18.09
N CYS A 157 -3.73 -0.56 18.71
CA CYS A 157 -4.02 -0.02 20.05
C CYS A 157 -3.67 -0.98 21.20
N SER A 158 -3.22 -2.20 20.93
CA SER A 158 -2.89 -3.19 21.98
C SER A 158 -1.44 -3.12 22.49
N ASN A 159 -0.64 -2.15 22.03
CA ASN A 159 0.73 -1.90 22.49
C ASN A 159 0.96 -0.42 22.82
N ALA A 160 0.04 0.18 23.59
CA ALA A 160 0.27 1.46 24.27
C ALA A 160 0.35 1.24 25.78
#